data_AF-A0A7X7KKP1-F1
#
_entry.id   AF-A0A7X7KKP1-F1
#
_cell.length_a   1.000
_cell.length_b   1.000
_cell.length_c   1.000
_cell.angle_alpha   90.00
_cell.angle_beta   90.00
_cell.angle_gamma   90.00
#
_symmetry.space_group_name_H-M   'P 1'
#
loop_
_entity.id
_entity.type
_entity.pdbx_description
1 polymer ?
#
loop_
_entity_poly.entity_id
_entity_poly.type
_entity_poly.pdbx_seq_one_letter_code
_entity_poly.pdbx_strand_id
1 'polypeptide(L)'
;VVPTQAGFRVSLGIWPAATRRQILLRTENAFTLEAGNDGTLIVNAILRGRDARRLESGLALPTGRWSRVELSYEPGQGFRLSVDGQASDLLACEPPLAALYAQTLFGGYGSAPAVYFEGWLRALRVVHRP
;
A
#
# COMPACT_ATOMS: atom_id res chain seq x y z
N VAL A 1 5.76 11.60 5.52
CA VAL A 1 6.71 10.96 4.59
C VAL A 1 6.90 9.51 5.00
N VAL A 2 6.69 8.55 4.09
CA VAL A 2 7.04 7.14 4.29
C VAL A 2 8.48 6.95 3.80
N PRO A 3 9.40 6.41 4.62
CA PRO A 3 10.78 6.22 4.19
C PRO A 3 10.87 5.08 3.19
N THR A 4 11.67 5.23 2.14
CA THR A 4 11.86 4.19 1.11
C THR A 4 13.21 3.47 1.23
N GLN A 5 14.05 3.90 2.17
CA GLN A 5 15.40 3.36 2.42
C GLN A 5 15.54 2.68 3.79
N ALA A 6 14.53 2.79 4.64
CA ALA A 6 14.52 2.23 5.99
C ALA A 6 13.22 1.45 6.22
N GLY A 7 13.18 0.66 7.28
CA GLY A 7 11.96 -0.03 7.68
C GLY A 7 10.85 0.96 8.01
N PHE A 8 9.62 0.57 7.75
CA PHE A 8 8.48 1.38 8.15
C PHE A 8 7.24 0.56 8.43
N ARG A 9 6.30 1.23 9.09
CA ARG A 9 4.93 0.78 9.26
C ARG A 9 3.97 1.93 9.01
N VAL A 10 3.03 1.71 8.11
CA VAL A 10 1.87 2.56 7.87
C VAL A 10 0.65 1.83 8.41
N SER A 11 -0.16 2.49 9.21
CA SER A 11 -1.45 1.96 9.67
C SER A 11 -2.55 2.99 9.53
N LEU A 12 -3.73 2.57 9.10
CA LEU A 12 -4.89 3.45 8.92
C LEU A 12 -6.20 2.65 8.98
N GLY A 13 -7.30 3.35 9.28
CA GLY A 13 -8.64 2.83 9.04
C GLY A 13 -9.11 3.20 7.63
N ILE A 14 -9.67 2.24 6.90
CA ILE A 14 -10.19 2.42 5.53
C ILE A 14 -11.63 1.95 5.47
N TRP A 15 -12.49 2.73 4.82
CA TRP A 15 -13.85 2.35 4.42
C TRP A 15 -13.98 2.56 2.91
N PRO A 16 -13.92 1.51 2.07
CA PRO A 16 -14.10 1.66 0.63
C PRO A 16 -15.58 1.69 0.25
N ALA A 17 -15.97 2.63 -0.59
CA ALA A 17 -17.34 2.82 -1.06
C ALA A 17 -17.69 2.00 -2.30
N ALA A 18 -16.69 1.50 -3.03
CA ALA A 18 -16.88 0.83 -4.31
C ALA A 18 -15.97 -0.40 -4.51
N THR A 19 -16.52 -1.42 -5.17
CA THR A 19 -15.82 -2.67 -5.51
C THR A 19 -15.22 -2.57 -6.91
N ARG A 20 -14.14 -1.79 -7.03
CA ARG A 20 -13.36 -1.62 -8.28
C ARG A 20 -11.89 -1.45 -7.93
N ARG A 21 -11.00 -1.55 -8.91
CA ARG A 21 -9.59 -1.24 -8.70
C ARG A 21 -9.41 0.21 -8.23
N GLN A 22 -8.72 0.43 -7.11
CA GLN A 22 -8.43 1.76 -6.57
C GLN A 22 -7.04 1.84 -5.92
N ILE A 23 -6.40 3.00 -6.01
CA ILE A 23 -5.13 3.27 -5.33
C ILE A 23 -5.41 3.81 -3.92
N LEU A 24 -5.04 3.04 -2.89
CA LEU A 24 -5.22 3.42 -1.48
C LEU A 24 -4.07 4.31 -0.99
N LEU A 25 -2.86 3.98 -1.43
CA LEU A 25 -1.61 4.64 -1.06
C LEU A 25 -0.69 4.69 -2.27
N ARG A 26 -0.02 5.82 -2.48
CA ARG A 26 1.03 5.96 -3.48
C ARG A 26 2.23 6.64 -2.88
N THR A 27 3.39 6.01 -3.02
CA THR A 27 4.70 6.63 -2.78
C THR A 27 5.38 6.81 -4.12
N GLU A 28 5.62 8.06 -4.51
CA GLU A 28 6.16 8.42 -5.82
C GLU A 28 7.43 7.64 -6.14
N ASN A 29 7.47 7.03 -7.33
CA ASN A 29 8.59 6.24 -7.85
C ASN A 29 9.06 5.06 -6.95
N ALA A 30 8.30 4.68 -5.93
CA ALA A 30 8.67 3.59 -5.01
C ALA A 30 7.63 2.47 -4.98
N PHE A 31 6.39 2.74 -4.58
CA PHE A 31 5.34 1.71 -4.56
C PHE A 31 3.92 2.28 -4.50
N THR A 32 2.92 1.48 -4.89
CA THR A 32 1.50 1.71 -4.59
C THR A 32 0.94 0.57 -3.76
N LEU A 33 -0.04 0.88 -2.89
CA LEU A 33 -0.98 -0.08 -2.34
C LEU A 33 -2.31 0.13 -3.04
N GLU A 34 -2.85 -0.93 -3.63
CA GLU A 34 -4.10 -0.92 -4.39
C GLU A 34 -5.06 -1.95 -3.82
N ALA A 35 -6.36 -1.66 -3.91
CA ALA A 35 -7.41 -2.67 -3.85
C ALA A 35 -7.74 -3.09 -5.29
N GLY A 36 -7.81 -4.40 -5.55
CA GLY A 36 -8.25 -4.98 -6.81
C GLY A 36 -9.77 -4.87 -7.01
N ASN A 37 -10.27 -5.37 -8.14
CA ASN A 37 -11.71 -5.38 -8.44
C ASN A 37 -12.51 -6.27 -7.48
N ASP A 38 -11.86 -7.22 -6.84
CA ASP A 38 -12.36 -8.12 -5.81
C ASP A 38 -12.04 -7.64 -4.38
N GLY A 39 -11.43 -6.46 -4.25
CA GLY A 39 -10.95 -5.91 -2.98
C GLY A 39 -9.60 -6.45 -2.53
N THR A 40 -8.97 -7.38 -3.29
CA THR A 40 -7.66 -7.95 -2.93
C THR A 40 -6.60 -6.86 -2.85
N LEU A 41 -5.84 -6.81 -1.76
CA LEU A 41 -4.77 -5.84 -1.55
C LEU A 41 -3.51 -6.26 -2.30
N ILE A 42 -3.01 -5.34 -3.12
CA ILE A 42 -1.87 -5.53 -4.01
C ILE A 42 -0.85 -4.43 -3.75
N VAL A 43 0.41 -4.80 -3.58
CA VAL A 43 1.53 -3.86 -3.57
C VAL A 43 2.20 -3.90 -4.94
N ASN A 44 2.24 -2.77 -5.65
CA ASN A 44 3.08 -2.64 -6.84
C ASN A 44 4.35 -1.89 -6.46
N ALA A 45 5.48 -2.58 -6.40
CA ALA A 45 6.77 -2.00 -6.00
C ALA A 45 7.64 -1.74 -7.24
N ILE A 46 8.09 -0.50 -7.42
CA ILE A 46 9.08 -0.12 -8.44
C ILE A 46 10.45 -0.46 -7.86
N LEU A 47 11.16 -1.40 -8.48
CA LEU A 47 12.44 -1.92 -7.98
C LEU A 47 13.62 -1.19 -8.65
N ARG A 48 14.78 -1.17 -8.01
CA ARG A 48 15.98 -0.53 -8.58
C ARG A 48 16.37 -1.16 -9.92
N GLY A 49 16.34 -0.36 -10.98
CA GLY A 49 16.79 -0.76 -12.32
C GLY A 49 15.90 -1.80 -13.03
N ARG A 50 14.66 -1.99 -12.58
CA ARG A 50 13.72 -2.98 -13.14
C ARG A 50 12.28 -2.45 -13.17
N ASP A 51 11.43 -3.17 -13.91
CA ASP A 51 10.00 -2.94 -13.96
C ASP A 51 9.32 -3.11 -12.59
N ALA A 52 8.13 -2.53 -12.46
CA ALA A 52 7.31 -2.68 -11.27
C ALA A 52 6.92 -4.15 -11.04
N ARG A 53 7.11 -4.63 -9.81
CA ARG A 53 6.68 -5.96 -9.38
C ARG A 53 5.34 -5.87 -8.67
N ARG A 54 4.37 -6.62 -9.18
CA ARG A 54 3.06 -6.83 -8.56
C ARG A 54 3.17 -7.92 -7.49
N LEU A 55 2.75 -7.60 -6.27
CA LEU A 55 2.79 -8.49 -5.11
C LEU A 55 1.39 -8.60 -4.51
N GLU A 56 0.78 -9.77 -4.58
CA GLU A 56 -0.59 -10.00 -4.10
C GLU A 56 -0.56 -10.54 -2.67
N SER A 57 -1.32 -9.90 -1.78
CA SER A 57 -1.29 -10.24 -0.35
C SER A 57 -2.15 -11.44 0.04
N GLY A 58 -3.10 -11.82 -0.82
CA GLY A 58 -4.18 -12.76 -0.48
C GLY A 58 -5.21 -12.22 0.53
N LEU A 59 -5.05 -10.98 1.00
CA LEU A 59 -6.00 -10.30 1.87
C LEU A 59 -6.93 -9.43 1.03
N ALA A 60 -8.19 -9.32 1.45
CA ALA A 60 -9.18 -8.46 0.79
C ALA A 60 -9.71 -7.38 1.74
N LEU A 61 -10.03 -6.22 1.18
CA LEU A 61 -10.66 -5.12 1.87
C LEU A 61 -12.18 -5.13 1.60
N PRO A 62 -13.03 -5.34 2.62
CA PRO A 62 -14.48 -5.43 2.42
C PRO A 62 -15.08 -4.05 2.08
N THR A 63 -15.89 -4.00 1.02
CA THR A 63 -16.64 -2.80 0.62
C THR A 63 -17.73 -2.46 1.62
N GLY A 64 -17.92 -1.17 1.91
CA GLY A 64 -18.95 -0.68 2.82
C GLY A 64 -18.67 -0.92 4.30
N ARG A 65 -17.45 -1.35 4.67
CA ARG A 65 -17.06 -1.65 6.06
C ARG A 65 -15.73 -0.98 6.43
N TRP A 66 -15.63 -0.54 7.68
CA TRP A 66 -14.37 -0.08 8.25
C TRP A 66 -13.46 -1.28 8.52
N SER A 67 -12.26 -1.22 7.97
CA SER A 67 -11.18 -2.16 8.30
C SER A 67 -9.92 -1.40 8.73
N ARG A 68 -9.18 -2.00 9.65
CA ARG A 68 -7.84 -1.52 10.02
C ARG A 68 -6.83 -2.19 9.11
N VAL A 69 -6.12 -1.37 8.32
CA VAL A 69 -5.08 -1.83 7.39
C VAL A 69 -3.72 -1.42 7.93
N GLU A 70 -2.76 -2.34 7.91
CA GLU A 70 -1.35 -2.06 8.21
C GLU A 70 -0.48 -2.56 7.06
N LEU A 71 0.44 -1.72 6.58
CA LEU A 71 1.50 -2.06 5.65
C LEU A 71 2.84 -1.85 6.35
N SER A 72 3.64 -2.91 6.46
CA SER A 72 5.02 -2.81 6.92
C SER A 72 5.99 -3.19 5.82
N TYR A 73 7.15 -2.54 5.83
CA TYR A 73 8.27 -2.82 4.96
C TYR A 73 9.53 -2.99 5.80
N GLU A 74 10.32 -4.00 5.47
CA GLU A 74 11.62 -4.28 6.08
C GLU A 74 12.68 -4.35 4.95
N PRO A 75 13.73 -3.51 5.01
CA PRO A 75 14.77 -3.48 3.98
C PRO A 75 15.42 -4.84 3.79
N GLY A 76 15.54 -5.27 2.54
CA GLY A 76 16.11 -6.57 2.18
C GLY A 76 15.18 -7.78 2.41
N GLN A 77 14.00 -7.61 3.03
CA GLN A 77 13.02 -8.69 3.17
C GLN A 77 11.79 -8.47 2.27
N GLY A 78 11.16 -7.30 2.34
CA GLY A 78 9.96 -6.98 1.54
C GLY A 78 8.80 -6.44 2.38
N PHE A 79 7.58 -6.66 1.89
CA PHE A 79 6.36 -6.11 2.48
C PHE A 79 5.55 -7.15 3.25
N ARG A 80 4.82 -6.70 4.26
CA ARG A 80 3.75 -7.48 4.90
C ARG A 80 2.53 -6.59 5.10
N LEU A 81 1.35 -7.13 4.79
CA LEU A 81 0.07 -6.47 4.99
C LEU A 81 -0.68 -7.13 6.14
N SER A 82 -1.53 -6.37 6.82
CA SER A 82 -2.60 -6.94 7.63
C SER A 82 -3.91 -6.18 7.48
N VAL A 83 -5.02 -6.91 7.54
CA VAL A 83 -6.39 -6.39 7.53
C VAL A 83 -7.10 -6.95 8.74
N ASP A 84 -7.59 -6.08 9.62
CA ASP A 84 -8.30 -6.44 10.85
C ASP A 84 -7.55 -7.48 11.71
N GLY A 85 -6.21 -7.40 11.71
CA GLY A 85 -5.31 -8.29 12.47
C GLY A 85 -4.89 -9.55 11.73
N GLN A 86 -5.52 -9.91 10.62
CA GLN A 86 -5.07 -11.02 9.76
C GLN A 86 -3.91 -10.54 8.89
N ALA A 87 -2.74 -11.19 9.03
CA ALA A 87 -1.55 -10.85 8.27
C ALA A 87 -1.43 -11.69 6.98
N SER A 88 -0.86 -11.08 5.93
CA SER A 88 -0.42 -11.78 4.73
C SER A 88 0.87 -12.54 5.00
N ASP A 89 1.24 -13.43 4.08
CA ASP A 89 2.63 -13.89 3.97
C ASP A 89 3.59 -12.74 3.66
N LEU A 90 4.89 -12.99 3.82
CA LEU A 90 5.92 -12.04 3.42
C LEU A 90 5.94 -11.92 1.90
N LEU A 91 5.68 -10.71 1.42
CA LEU A 91 5.76 -10.36 0.00
C LEU A 91 7.21 -9.98 -0.33
N ALA A 92 8.02 -11.01 -0.56
CA ALA A 92 9.46 -10.84 -0.75
C ALA A 92 9.77 -10.03 -2.02
N CYS A 93 10.55 -8.97 -1.86
CA CYS A 93 11.03 -8.15 -2.97
C CYS A 93 12.37 -7.50 -2.63
N GLU A 94 13.12 -7.16 -3.67
CA GLU A 94 14.27 -6.26 -3.52
C GLU A 94 13.81 -4.90 -2.99
N PRO A 95 14.73 -4.08 -2.44
CA PRO A 95 14.37 -2.74 -2.01
C PRO A 95 13.76 -1.91 -3.13
N PRO A 96 12.63 -1.22 -2.87
CA PRO A 96 12.07 -0.27 -3.81
C PRO A 96 13.11 0.79 -4.23
N LEU A 97 12.91 1.37 -5.41
CA LEU A 97 13.70 2.50 -5.86
C LEU A 97 13.61 3.62 -4.81
N ALA A 98 14.78 4.05 -4.34
CA ALA A 98 14.85 5.13 -3.38
C ALA A 98 14.72 6.45 -4.11
N ALA A 99 13.55 7.09 -4.04
CA ALA A 99 13.42 8.47 -4.44
C ALA A 99 13.80 9.37 -3.26
N LEU A 100 14.85 10.19 -3.44
CA LEU A 100 15.35 11.17 -2.45
C LEU A 100 14.25 12.13 -1.95
N TYR A 101 13.14 12.25 -2.67
CA TYR A 101 11.99 13.11 -2.35
C TYR A 101 10.66 12.43 -2.64
N ALA A 102 10.50 11.16 -2.29
CA ALA A 102 9.24 10.44 -2.55
C ALA A 102 8.07 11.09 -1.78
N GLN A 103 7.10 11.65 -2.51
CA GLN A 103 5.85 12.09 -1.91
C GLN A 103 4.95 10.88 -1.65
N THR A 104 4.36 10.83 -0.46
CA THR A 104 3.37 9.80 -0.12
C THR A 104 1.97 10.42 -0.06
N LEU A 105 1.04 9.84 -0.80
CA LEU A 105 -0.35 10.28 -0.91
C LEU A 105 -1.27 9.16 -0.42
N PHE A 106 -2.22 9.53 0.44
CA PHE A 106 -3.24 8.63 1.00
C PHE A 106 -4.60 8.98 0.39
N GLY A 107 -5.38 7.96 0.00
CA GLY A 107 -6.63 8.18 -0.74
C GLY A 107 -6.33 8.59 -2.18
N GLY A 108 -5.37 7.90 -2.78
CA GLY A 108 -4.61 8.37 -3.92
C GLY A 108 -5.42 8.59 -5.20
N TYR A 109 -4.71 9.17 -6.16
CA TYR A 109 -5.11 9.33 -7.55
C TYR A 109 -4.20 8.50 -8.46
N GLY A 110 -4.71 8.10 -9.62
CA GLY A 110 -3.95 7.42 -10.66
C GLY A 110 -3.92 8.21 -11.96
N SER A 111 -3.56 7.55 -13.07
CA SER A 111 -3.55 8.17 -14.40
C SER A 111 -4.95 8.47 -14.94
N ALA A 112 -6.00 7.91 -14.33
CA ALA A 112 -7.40 8.14 -14.69
C ALA A 112 -8.29 8.19 -13.44
N PRO A 113 -9.39 8.98 -13.45
CA PRO A 113 -10.34 9.05 -12.34
C PRO A 113 -10.90 7.68 -11.90
N ALA A 114 -11.00 6.74 -12.85
CA ALA A 114 -11.52 5.39 -12.61
C ALA A 114 -10.70 4.55 -11.60
N VAL A 115 -9.48 4.95 -11.25
CA VAL A 115 -8.65 4.27 -10.23
C VAL A 115 -8.49 5.09 -8.94
N TYR A 116 -9.18 6.22 -8.82
CA TYR A 116 -9.13 7.05 -7.62
C TYR A 116 -9.84 6.35 -6.48
N PHE A 117 -9.32 6.54 -5.26
CA PHE A 117 -9.97 6.02 -4.08
C PHE A 117 -11.32 6.71 -3.84
N GLU A 118 -12.33 5.91 -3.53
CA GLU A 118 -13.68 6.34 -3.20
C GLU A 118 -14.07 5.73 -1.86
N GLY A 119 -14.21 6.57 -0.85
CA GLY A 119 -14.46 6.12 0.52
C GLY A 119 -13.88 7.06 1.56
N TRP A 120 -13.63 6.53 2.75
CA TRP A 120 -13.15 7.29 3.90
C TRP A 120 -11.87 6.70 4.48
N LEU A 121 -11.00 7.58 4.94
CA LEU A 121 -9.77 7.23 5.66
C LEU A 121 -9.78 7.89 7.03
N ARG A 122 -9.23 7.21 8.04
CA ARG A 122 -9.08 7.77 9.39
C ARG A 122 -7.87 7.22 10.11
N ALA A 123 -7.45 7.91 11.17
CA ALA A 123 -6.43 7.44 12.10
C ALA A 123 -5.12 6.98 11.42
N LEU A 124 -4.68 7.74 10.41
CA LEU A 124 -3.42 7.49 9.73
C LEU A 124 -2.25 7.65 10.70
N ARG A 125 -1.37 6.66 10.73
CA ARG A 125 -0.11 6.69 11.47
C ARG A 125 1.00 6.10 10.62
N VAL A 126 2.15 6.78 10.63
CA VAL A 126 3.39 6.31 10.02
C VAL A 126 4.44 6.21 11.11
N VAL A 127 5.08 5.04 11.22
CA VAL A 127 6.17 4.77 12.16
C VAL A 127 7.40 4.40 11.34
N HIS A 128 8.49 5.11 11.58
CA HIS A 128 9.78 4.83 10.97
C HIS A 128 10.50 3.80 11.84
N ARG A 129 11.14 2.82 11.22
CA ARG A 129 11.98 1.84 11.91
C ARG A 129 13.41 1.99 11.41
N PRO A 130 14.39 2.12 12.31
CA PRO A 130 15.80 2.16 11.94
C PRO A 130 16.23 0.84 11.29
#